data_AF-A0A820Q3C5-F1
#
_entry.id   AF-A0A820Q3C5-F1
#
_cell.length_a   1.000
_cell.length_b   1.000
_cell.length_c   1.000
_cell.angle_alpha   90.00
_cell.angle_beta   90.00
_cell.angle_gamma   90.00
#
_symmetry.space_group_name_H-M   'P 1'
#
loop_
_entity.id
_entity.type
_entity.pdbx_description
1 polymer ?
#
loop_
_entity_poly.entity_id
_entity_poly.type
_entity_poly.pdbx_seq_one_letter_code
_entity_poly.pdbx_strand_id
1 'polypeptide(L)'
;QLNKRLQSMQDQIHITTTQNIVVAVDRIFSGSARLDGDAIVSFVQSLCHVSMDELYSTPPRMFSLLKVIEISYYNMGRIRLQWSRIWEIVGEHFNKAACHPSQDVCFFAVDSLRQLSMK
;
A
#
# COMPACT_ATOMS: atom_id res chain seq x y z
N GLN A 1 3.45 16.10 40.61
CA GLN A 1 2.93 17.01 39.56
C GLN A 1 3.91 17.18 38.40
N LEU A 2 5.22 17.33 38.66
CA LEU A 2 6.26 17.41 37.62
C LEU A 2 6.33 16.16 36.72
N ASN A 3 6.32 14.95 37.32
CA ASN A 3 6.36 13.69 36.56
C ASN A 3 5.15 13.50 35.62
N LYS A 4 3.95 13.95 36.01
CA LYS A 4 2.77 13.92 35.13
C LYS A 4 2.91 14.88 33.93
N ARG A 5 3.54 16.03 34.11
CA ARG A 5 3.84 16.97 33.01
C ARG A 5 4.91 16.42 32.07
N LEU A 6 5.97 15.80 32.60
CA LEU A 6 7.00 15.15 31.78
C LEU A 6 6.43 13.99 30.96
N GLN A 7 5.57 13.15 31.56
CA GLN A 7 4.88 12.08 30.85
C GLN A 7 3.99 12.63 29.73
N SER A 8 3.16 13.65 30.02
CA SER A 8 2.31 14.29 29.02
C SER A 8 3.10 14.92 27.87
N MET A 9 4.28 15.47 28.13
CA MET A 9 5.16 16.01 27.08
C MET A 9 5.78 14.89 26.23
N GLN A 10 6.20 13.79 26.85
CA GLN A 10 6.71 12.61 26.13
C GLN A 10 5.65 12.00 25.22
N ASP A 11 4.40 11.88 25.71
CA ASP A 11 3.28 11.36 24.93
C ASP A 11 2.97 12.28 23.72
N GLN A 12 2.98 13.61 23.90
CA GLN A 12 2.78 14.56 22.81
C GLN A 12 3.89 14.51 21.75
N ILE A 13 5.15 14.36 22.17
CA ILE A 13 6.29 14.19 21.26
C ILE A 13 6.14 12.87 20.48
N HIS A 14 5.72 11.80 21.14
CA HIS A 14 5.50 10.52 20.47
C HIS A 14 4.37 10.63 19.43
N ILE A 15 3.23 11.24 19.77
CA ILE A 15 2.11 11.43 18.84
C ILE A 15 2.54 12.25 17.62
N THR A 16 3.27 13.34 17.84
CA THR A 16 3.75 14.22 16.75
C THR A 16 4.71 13.46 15.83
N THR A 17 5.60 12.65 16.41
CA THR A 17 6.54 11.82 15.65
C THR A 17 5.79 10.78 14.80
N THR A 18 4.81 10.09 15.39
CA THR A 18 3.97 9.12 14.67
C THR A 18 3.20 9.78 13.52
N GLN A 19 2.63 10.96 13.75
CA GLN A 19 1.88 11.69 12.73
C GLN A 19 2.77 12.13 11.56
N ASN A 20 3.99 12.58 11.84
CA ASN A 20 4.96 12.90 10.79
C ASN A 20 5.33 11.67 9.94
N ILE A 21 5.45 10.49 10.55
CA ILE A 21 5.71 9.24 9.83
C ILE A 21 4.54 8.91 8.90
N VAL A 22 3.29 8.95 9.39
CA VAL A 22 2.10 8.68 8.58
C VAL A 22 2.05 9.60 7.36
N VAL A 23 2.28 10.91 7.55
CA VAL A 23 2.31 11.88 6.45
C VAL A 23 3.42 11.59 5.45
N ALA A 24 4.61 11.22 5.92
CA ALA A 24 5.72 10.87 5.04
C ALA A 24 5.41 9.63 4.19
N VAL A 25 4.78 8.61 4.81
CA VAL A 25 4.35 7.39 4.14
C VAL A 25 3.31 7.69 3.06
N ASP A 26 2.29 8.47 3.36
CA ASP A 26 1.27 8.84 2.36
C ASP A 26 1.86 9.64 1.19
N ARG A 27 2.87 10.48 1.45
CA ARG A 27 3.58 11.21 0.39
C ARG A 27 4.35 10.29 -0.56
N ILE A 28 4.86 9.15 -0.09
CA ILE A 28 5.54 8.16 -0.94
C ILE A 28 4.53 7.58 -1.93
N PHE A 29 3.41 7.05 -1.43
CA PHE A 29 2.42 6.38 -2.27
C PHE A 29 1.69 7.33 -3.21
N SER A 30 1.22 8.49 -2.72
CA SER A 30 0.61 9.52 -3.57
C SER A 30 1.60 10.14 -4.57
N GLY A 31 2.88 10.20 -4.21
CA GLY A 31 3.95 10.69 -5.08
C GLY A 31 4.31 9.74 -6.23
N SER A 32 3.87 8.47 -6.18
CA SER A 32 4.15 7.46 -7.21
C SER A 32 3.72 7.88 -8.62
N ALA A 33 2.66 8.70 -8.74
CA ALA A 33 2.20 9.27 -10.02
C ALA A 33 3.25 10.17 -10.71
N ARG A 34 4.24 10.68 -9.97
CA ARG A 34 5.33 11.53 -10.49
C ARG A 34 6.57 10.73 -10.90
N LEU A 35 6.63 9.44 -10.59
CA LEU A 35 7.74 8.58 -11.03
C LEU A 35 7.70 8.45 -12.55
N ASP A 36 8.86 8.30 -13.18
CA ASP A 36 8.93 7.92 -14.59
C ASP A 36 8.42 6.50 -14.81
N GLY A 37 8.30 6.10 -16.08
CA GLY A 37 7.69 4.83 -16.47
C GLY A 37 8.42 3.58 -15.97
N ASP A 38 9.73 3.61 -15.81
CA ASP A 38 10.51 2.45 -15.35
C ASP A 38 10.62 2.44 -13.82
N ALA A 39 10.73 3.63 -13.22
CA ALA A 39 10.74 3.79 -11.76
C ALA A 39 9.41 3.32 -11.12
N ILE A 40 8.26 3.67 -11.71
CA ILE A 40 6.96 3.22 -11.17
C ILE A 40 6.80 1.69 -11.26
N VAL A 41 7.25 1.08 -12.36
CA VAL A 41 7.20 -0.37 -12.55
C VAL A 41 8.04 -1.07 -11.48
N SER A 42 9.27 -0.59 -11.26
CA SER A 42 10.16 -1.13 -10.22
C SER A 42 9.60 -0.95 -8.82
N PHE A 43 8.96 0.20 -8.56
CA PHE A 43 8.29 0.48 -7.29
C PHE A 43 7.15 -0.50 -7.04
N VAL A 44 6.24 -0.68 -8.01
CA VAL A 44 5.09 -1.58 -7.91
C VAL A 44 5.53 -3.02 -7.72
N GLN A 45 6.53 -3.49 -8.47
CA GLN A 45 7.10 -4.83 -8.30
C GLN A 45 7.57 -5.08 -6.87
N SER A 46 8.36 -4.14 -6.33
CA SER A 46 8.91 -4.24 -4.98
C SER A 46 7.81 -4.22 -3.92
N LEU A 47 6.80 -3.36 -4.10
CA LEU A 47 5.66 -3.28 -3.20
C LEU A 47 4.82 -4.57 -3.21
N CYS A 48 4.59 -5.18 -4.38
CA CYS A 48 3.88 -6.46 -4.48
C CYS A 48 4.65 -7.59 -3.78
N HIS A 49 5.98 -7.63 -3.90
CA HIS A 49 6.79 -8.60 -3.16
C HIS A 49 6.63 -8.43 -1.64
N VAL A 50 6.81 -7.22 -1.12
CA VAL A 50 6.63 -6.93 0.32
C VAL A 50 5.21 -7.28 0.76
N SER A 51 4.21 -6.94 -0.04
CA SER A 51 2.83 -7.31 0.24
C SER A 51 2.66 -8.81 0.34
N MET A 52 3.29 -9.62 -0.51
CA MET A 52 3.13 -11.07 -0.43
C MET A 52 3.74 -11.63 0.86
N ASP A 53 4.93 -11.14 1.24
CA ASP A 53 5.57 -11.52 2.51
C ASP A 53 4.72 -11.13 3.72
N GLU A 54 4.07 -9.96 3.68
CA GLU A 54 3.14 -9.51 4.72
C GLU A 54 1.88 -10.39 4.80
N LEU A 55 1.32 -10.82 3.68
CA LEU A 55 0.14 -11.68 3.64
C LEU A 55 0.40 -13.08 4.23
N TYR A 56 1.61 -13.62 4.04
CA TYR A 56 2.02 -14.90 4.63
C TYR A 56 2.58 -14.80 6.05
N SER A 57 2.68 -13.59 6.61
CA SER A 57 3.04 -13.44 8.02
C SER A 57 1.92 -13.94 8.94
N THR A 58 2.25 -14.26 10.20
CA THR A 58 1.27 -14.73 11.20
C THR A 58 1.21 -13.74 12.36
N PRO A 59 0.10 -12.97 12.52
CA PRO A 59 -1.08 -12.94 11.66
C PRO A 59 -0.83 -12.25 10.29
N PRO A 60 -1.64 -12.53 9.25
CA PRO A 60 -1.55 -11.84 7.97
C PRO A 60 -1.68 -10.34 8.11
N ARG A 61 -0.85 -9.58 7.38
CA ARG A 61 -0.87 -8.11 7.40
C ARG A 61 -1.24 -7.59 6.01
N MET A 62 -2.25 -6.73 5.96
CA MET A 62 -2.83 -6.24 4.69
C MET A 62 -2.38 -4.83 4.30
N PHE A 63 -1.44 -4.23 5.05
CA PHE A 63 -1.04 -2.84 4.85
C PHE A 63 -0.50 -2.59 3.43
N SER A 64 0.47 -3.39 2.97
CA SER A 64 1.02 -3.17 1.62
C SER A 64 0.03 -3.56 0.52
N LEU A 65 -0.87 -4.52 0.77
CA LEU A 65 -1.96 -4.83 -0.17
C LEU A 65 -2.88 -3.63 -0.37
N LEU A 66 -3.24 -2.93 0.72
CA LEU A 66 -3.98 -1.65 0.65
C LEU A 66 -3.22 -0.64 -0.23
N LYS A 67 -1.91 -0.49 -0.02
CA LYS A 67 -1.10 0.46 -0.77
C LYS A 67 -0.93 0.12 -2.26
N VAL A 68 -0.97 -1.16 -2.63
CA VAL A 68 -1.04 -1.59 -4.04
C VAL A 68 -2.33 -1.06 -4.70
N ILE A 69 -3.46 -1.09 -4.00
CA ILE A 69 -4.74 -0.55 -4.50
C ILE A 69 -4.64 0.95 -4.71
N GLU A 70 -4.14 1.68 -3.70
CA GLU A 70 -3.99 3.14 -3.77
C GLU A 70 -3.08 3.56 -4.94
N ILE A 71 -1.92 2.90 -5.11
CA ILE A 71 -1.02 3.20 -6.22
C ILE A 71 -1.65 2.87 -7.57
N SER A 72 -2.41 1.77 -7.66
CA SER A 72 -3.16 1.45 -8.87
C SER A 72 -4.11 2.60 -9.22
N TYR A 73 -4.79 3.16 -8.21
CA TYR A 73 -5.65 4.32 -8.38
C TYR A 73 -4.90 5.57 -8.87
N TYR A 74 -3.76 5.88 -8.27
CA TYR A 74 -2.98 7.08 -8.64
C TYR A 74 -2.33 6.98 -10.03
N ASN A 75 -2.10 5.77 -10.55
CA ASN A 75 -1.33 5.56 -11.78
C ASN A 75 -2.16 5.08 -12.98
N MET A 76 -3.46 4.81 -12.81
CA MET A 76 -4.34 4.36 -13.92
C MET A 76 -4.46 5.36 -15.08
N GLY A 77 -4.20 6.65 -14.83
CA GLY A 77 -4.24 7.71 -15.84
C GLY A 77 -2.99 7.85 -16.71
N ARG A 78 -1.96 7.00 -16.50
CA ARG A 78 -0.75 6.99 -17.32
C ARG A 78 -1.04 6.54 -18.75
N ILE A 79 -0.10 6.81 -19.66
CA ILE A 79 -0.20 6.31 -21.04
C ILE A 79 -0.37 4.78 -21.04
N ARG A 80 -1.15 4.27 -21.99
CA ARG A 80 -1.57 2.86 -22.04
C ARG A 80 -0.40 1.88 -21.89
N LEU A 81 0.72 2.13 -22.55
CA LEU A 81 1.89 1.25 -22.48
C LEU A 81 2.48 1.14 -21.05
N GLN A 82 2.59 2.26 -20.34
CA GLN A 82 3.07 2.26 -18.95
C GLN A 82 2.06 1.59 -18.03
N TRP A 83 0.77 1.94 -18.18
CA TRP A 83 -0.28 1.34 -17.39
C TRP A 83 -0.35 -0.18 -17.59
N SER A 84 -0.25 -0.67 -18.82
CA SER A 84 -0.24 -2.12 -19.09
C SER A 84 0.89 -2.85 -18.37
N ARG A 85 2.10 -2.27 -18.30
CA ARG A 85 3.23 -2.85 -17.54
C ARG A 85 2.98 -2.85 -16.03
N ILE A 86 2.39 -1.78 -15.50
CA ILE A 86 2.01 -1.72 -14.07
C ILE A 86 0.93 -2.78 -13.77
N TRP A 87 -0.10 -2.85 -14.62
CA TRP A 87 -1.23 -3.75 -14.45
C TRP A 87 -0.84 -5.23 -14.55
N GLU A 88 0.12 -5.58 -15.40
CA GLU A 88 0.65 -6.95 -15.48
C GLU A 88 1.10 -7.44 -14.10
N ILE A 89 1.85 -6.61 -13.36
CA ILE A 89 2.36 -6.91 -12.02
C ILE A 89 1.21 -6.92 -10.99
N VAL A 90 0.39 -5.86 -10.99
CA VAL A 90 -0.71 -5.70 -10.03
C VAL A 90 -1.74 -6.81 -10.18
N GLY A 91 -2.10 -7.15 -11.42
CA GLY A 91 -3.08 -8.19 -11.73
C GLY A 91 -2.59 -9.57 -11.29
N GLU A 92 -1.31 -9.90 -11.53
CA GLU A 92 -0.72 -11.14 -11.02
C GLU A 92 -0.74 -11.17 -9.48
N HIS A 93 -0.43 -10.05 -8.83
CA HIS A 93 -0.47 -9.95 -7.37
C HIS A 93 -1.87 -10.18 -6.81
N PHE A 94 -2.90 -9.56 -7.40
CA PHE A 94 -4.28 -9.79 -6.99
C PHE A 94 -4.73 -11.23 -7.21
N ASN A 95 -4.31 -11.89 -8.29
CA ASN A 95 -4.61 -13.31 -8.50
C ASN A 95 -4.06 -14.17 -7.35
N LYS A 96 -2.82 -13.91 -6.91
CA LYS A 96 -2.21 -14.61 -5.78
C LYS A 96 -2.92 -14.30 -4.46
N ALA A 97 -3.19 -13.03 -4.18
CA ALA A 97 -3.87 -12.60 -2.96
C ALA A 97 -5.33 -13.12 -2.88
N ALA A 98 -6.04 -13.15 -3.99
CA ALA A 98 -7.39 -13.71 -4.09
C ALA A 98 -7.42 -15.24 -3.91
N CYS A 99 -6.29 -15.93 -4.05
CA CYS A 99 -6.17 -17.36 -3.78
C CYS A 99 -5.47 -17.67 -2.44
N HIS A 100 -5.32 -16.67 -1.57
CA HIS A 100 -4.62 -16.85 -0.29
C HIS A 100 -5.43 -17.75 0.68
N PRO A 101 -4.76 -18.58 1.52
CA PRO A 101 -5.46 -19.49 2.45
C PRO A 101 -6.34 -18.79 3.50
N SER A 102 -6.02 -17.54 3.85
CA SER A 102 -6.88 -16.72 4.69
C SER A 102 -8.04 -16.15 3.87
N GLN A 103 -9.27 -16.51 4.24
CA GLN A 103 -10.48 -16.00 3.60
C GLN A 103 -10.58 -14.48 3.66
N ASP A 104 -10.16 -13.85 4.76
CA ASP A 104 -10.19 -12.38 4.90
C ASP A 104 -9.33 -11.70 3.83
N VAL A 105 -8.12 -12.23 3.58
CA VAL A 105 -7.22 -11.74 2.53
C VAL A 105 -7.85 -11.93 1.14
N CYS A 106 -8.40 -13.12 0.88
CA CYS A 106 -9.09 -13.44 -0.37
C CYS A 106 -10.23 -12.46 -0.65
N PHE A 107 -11.15 -12.28 0.31
CA PHE A 107 -12.30 -11.38 0.16
C PHE A 107 -11.87 -9.94 -0.04
N PHE A 108 -10.87 -9.48 0.73
CA PHE A 108 -10.34 -8.13 0.59
C PHE A 108 -9.75 -7.90 -0.81
N ALA A 109 -8.95 -8.84 -1.33
CA ALA A 109 -8.35 -8.74 -2.66
C ALA A 109 -9.41 -8.69 -3.77
N VAL A 110 -10.44 -9.54 -3.70
CA VAL A 110 -11.52 -9.60 -4.70
C VAL A 110 -12.36 -8.32 -4.68
N ASP A 111 -12.76 -7.83 -3.50
CA ASP A 111 -13.53 -6.59 -3.42
C ASP A 111 -12.69 -5.38 -3.88
N SER A 112 -11.40 -5.37 -3.57
CA SER A 112 -10.48 -4.33 -4.04
C SER A 112 -10.39 -4.28 -5.57
N LEU A 113 -10.27 -5.43 -6.23
CA LEU A 113 -10.34 -5.53 -7.69
C LEU A 113 -11.67 -5.02 -8.24
N ARG A 114 -12.78 -5.39 -7.61
CA ARG A 114 -14.11 -4.91 -7.99
C ARG A 114 -14.17 -3.38 -7.91
N GLN A 115 -13.71 -2.78 -6.81
CA GLN A 115 -13.69 -1.32 -6.64
C GLN A 115 -12.83 -0.62 -7.70
N LEU A 116 -11.65 -1.17 -8.03
CA LEU A 116 -10.79 -0.64 -9.09
C LEU A 116 -11.47 -0.71 -10.47
N SER A 117 -12.21 -1.78 -10.77
CA SER A 117 -12.90 -1.94 -12.06
C SER A 117 -14.08 -0.99 -12.28
N MET A 118 -14.62 -0.41 -11.20
CA MET A 118 -15.75 0.51 -11.24
C MET A 118 -15.33 1.98 -11.41
N LYS A 119 -14.03 2.25 -11.54
CA LYS A 119 -13.46 3.58 -11.78
C LYS A 119 -13.14 3.75 -13.25
#